data_AF-A0A842Q2Z1-F1
#
_entry.id   AF-A0A842Q2Z1-F1
#
_cell.length_a   1.000
_cell.length_b   1.000
_cell.length_c   1.000
_cell.angle_alpha   90.00
_cell.angle_beta   90.00
_cell.angle_gamma   90.00
#
_symmetry.space_group_name_H-M   'P 1'
#
loop_
_entity.id
_entity.type
_entity.pdbx_description
1 polymer ?
#
loop_
_entity_poly.entity_id
_entity_poly.type
_entity_poly.pdbx_seq_one_letter_code
_entity_poly.pdbx_strand_id
1 'polypeptide(L)'
;NPVTYHITIVGNSSSTSNIAVQNQTEREIAYKNPIVSVLANDLENRINKSGAILEITSKLQEVKSAPFASSIAPELNGIPKDVDMLKRNIAQDILSTDKDFEVIFFLMPNGDMYLEEPYSRQENLTTNNFAFRDYYKGAVGTRSTYLGNVIISASSGLPQANIAVPVYSENNKTLVGVWASGLNLTNFSKSLQSLNLTNNERIVYVDQQGQKIADSNNQSLSRPNPLNESFADLQSFRNAINGGSGTMIEIINGTKMAVSYHPVKAFSNEWAVLFMQPYDDHLNSQNYM
;
A
#
# COMPACT_ATOMS: atom_id res chain seq x y z
N ASN A 1 8.66 22.93 -2.85
CA ASN A 1 10.06 22.82 -2.37
C ASN A 1 10.20 21.52 -1.61
N PRO A 2 10.95 20.54 -2.13
CA PRO A 2 11.27 19.32 -1.38
C PRO A 2 12.15 19.69 -0.18
N VAL A 3 11.86 19.11 0.98
CA VAL A 3 12.72 19.22 2.17
C VAL A 3 13.78 18.13 2.04
N THR A 4 15.05 18.50 2.05
CA THR A 4 16.19 17.57 2.00
C THR A 4 16.86 17.55 3.37
N TYR A 5 17.15 16.35 3.91
CA TYR A 5 17.68 16.18 5.25
C TYR A 5 19.19 15.87 5.24
N HIS A 6 19.96 16.50 6.15
CA HIS A 6 21.38 16.21 6.38
C HIS A 6 21.57 15.45 7.70
N ILE A 7 22.40 14.40 7.69
CA ILE A 7 22.67 13.51 8.84
C ILE A 7 24.17 13.53 9.18
N THR A 8 24.49 13.52 10.48
CA THR A 8 25.85 13.27 11.01
C THR A 8 25.79 12.12 12.02
N ILE A 9 26.75 11.19 11.95
CA ILE A 9 26.86 10.00 12.82
C ILE A 9 27.93 10.27 13.89
N VAL A 10 27.65 9.97 15.16
CA VAL A 10 28.64 10.03 16.24
C VAL A 10 28.90 8.62 16.79
N GLY A 11 30.16 8.20 16.78
CA GLY A 11 30.64 6.92 17.33
C GLY A 11 30.84 6.95 18.84
N ASN A 12 30.66 5.80 19.48
CA ASN A 12 30.58 5.65 20.93
C ASN A 12 31.87 5.03 21.52
N SER A 13 32.30 5.50 22.71
CA SER A 13 33.34 4.88 23.53
C SER A 13 32.88 4.72 24.99
N SER A 14 33.40 3.68 25.64
CA SER A 14 32.83 2.84 26.71
C SER A 14 33.06 3.29 28.18
N SER A 15 32.15 2.92 29.10
CA SER A 15 32.48 2.42 30.47
C SER A 15 31.28 1.75 31.19
N THR A 16 31.56 0.97 32.24
CA THR A 16 30.97 -0.34 32.61
C THR A 16 29.88 -0.35 33.71
N SER A 17 28.98 0.63 33.74
CA SER A 17 27.80 0.66 34.65
C SER A 17 26.45 0.39 33.94
N ASN A 18 26.48 0.05 32.65
CA ASN A 18 25.32 0.08 31.74
C ASN A 18 24.44 -1.18 31.68
N ILE A 19 24.81 -2.30 32.30
CA ILE A 19 24.21 -3.61 31.95
C ILE A 19 22.76 -3.77 32.44
N ALA A 20 22.41 -3.26 33.63
CA ALA A 20 21.08 -3.53 34.22
C ALA A 20 19.93 -2.71 33.61
N VAL A 21 20.24 -1.56 33.01
CA VAL A 21 19.22 -0.60 32.57
C VAL A 21 19.25 -0.34 31.06
N GLN A 22 20.33 -0.72 30.36
CA GLN A 22 20.19 -1.18 28.96
C GLN A 22 19.06 -2.20 28.86
N ASN A 23 19.00 -3.17 29.79
CA ASN A 23 18.01 -4.24 29.77
C ASN A 23 16.55 -3.79 29.93
N GLN A 24 16.23 -2.64 30.56
CA GLN A 24 14.83 -2.15 30.66
C GLN A 24 14.42 -1.31 29.45
N THR A 25 15.32 -0.44 28.97
CA THR A 25 15.12 0.38 27.77
C THR A 25 15.05 -0.50 26.53
N GLU A 26 15.96 -1.49 26.41
CA GLU A 26 15.91 -2.54 25.39
C GLU A 26 14.65 -3.39 25.52
N ARG A 27 14.09 -3.60 26.73
CA ARG A 27 12.84 -4.33 26.94
C ARG A 27 11.60 -3.56 26.47
N GLU A 28 11.48 -2.26 26.70
CA GLU A 28 10.36 -1.47 26.16
C GLU A 28 10.48 -1.26 24.64
N ILE A 29 11.71 -1.04 24.15
CA ILE A 29 12.04 -1.01 22.72
C ILE A 29 11.79 -2.38 22.05
N ALA A 30 12.00 -3.49 22.77
CA ALA A 30 11.66 -4.84 22.33
C ALA A 30 10.16 -5.14 22.47
N TYR A 31 9.45 -4.56 23.46
CA TYR A 31 8.02 -4.81 23.72
C TYR A 31 7.10 -4.22 22.65
N LYS A 32 7.56 -3.21 21.91
CA LYS A 32 6.83 -2.56 20.81
C LYS A 32 7.20 -3.08 19.42
N ASN A 33 8.11 -4.05 19.31
CA ASN A 33 8.34 -4.84 18.10
C ASN A 33 7.14 -5.76 17.75
N PRO A 34 6.48 -6.46 18.72
CA PRO A 34 5.29 -7.25 18.47
C PRO A 34 4.16 -6.52 17.74
N ILE A 35 3.81 -5.28 18.10
CA ILE A 35 2.70 -4.58 17.43
C ILE A 35 2.99 -4.30 15.95
N VAL A 36 4.23 -3.94 15.61
CA VAL A 36 4.63 -3.71 14.22
C VAL A 36 4.56 -5.00 13.43
N SER A 37 5.01 -6.12 13.99
CA SER A 37 4.91 -7.42 13.34
C SER A 37 3.45 -7.86 13.14
N VAL A 38 2.57 -7.64 14.13
CA VAL A 38 1.14 -7.96 14.03
C VAL A 38 0.47 -7.12 12.94
N LEU A 39 0.75 -5.82 12.90
CA LEU A 39 0.20 -4.92 11.88
C LEU A 39 0.75 -5.20 10.49
N ALA A 40 2.02 -5.60 10.38
CA ALA A 40 2.61 -6.03 9.12
C ALA A 40 1.95 -7.31 8.61
N ASN A 41 1.74 -8.30 9.50
CA ASN A 41 1.04 -9.54 9.16
C ASN A 41 -0.43 -9.29 8.80
N ASP A 42 -1.12 -8.38 9.50
CA ASP A 42 -2.50 -7.99 9.14
C ASP A 42 -2.55 -7.35 7.75
N LEU A 43 -1.66 -6.39 7.47
CA LEU A 43 -1.59 -5.75 6.15
C LEU A 43 -1.25 -6.76 5.05
N GLU A 44 -0.29 -7.65 5.28
CA GLU A 44 0.07 -8.73 4.36
C GLU A 44 -1.15 -9.63 4.08
N ASN A 45 -1.86 -10.06 5.12
CA ASN A 45 -3.06 -10.88 4.98
C ASN A 45 -4.17 -10.16 4.20
N ARG A 46 -4.38 -8.86 4.42
CA ARG A 46 -5.38 -8.06 3.69
C ARG A 46 -5.02 -7.96 2.21
N ILE A 47 -3.76 -7.64 1.89
CA ILE A 47 -3.28 -7.55 0.50
C ILE A 47 -3.38 -8.92 -0.20
N ASN A 48 -2.95 -9.99 0.47
CA ASN A 48 -2.99 -11.35 -0.08
C ASN A 48 -4.43 -11.82 -0.29
N LYS A 49 -5.34 -11.54 0.64
CA LYS A 49 -6.79 -11.78 0.49
C LYS A 49 -7.31 -11.04 -0.75
N SER A 50 -7.00 -9.76 -0.90
CA SER A 50 -7.44 -8.96 -2.05
C SER A 50 -6.91 -9.52 -3.39
N GLY A 51 -5.63 -9.89 -3.46
CA GLY A 51 -5.10 -10.54 -4.67
C GLY A 51 -5.71 -11.91 -4.94
N ALA A 52 -5.92 -12.73 -3.91
CA ALA A 52 -6.57 -14.04 -4.05
C ALA A 52 -8.01 -13.92 -4.59
N ILE A 53 -8.78 -12.92 -4.15
CA ILE A 53 -10.11 -12.61 -4.70
C ILE A 53 -10.00 -12.32 -6.20
N LEU A 54 -9.05 -11.48 -6.62
CA LEU A 54 -8.84 -11.16 -8.04
C LEU A 54 -8.36 -12.38 -8.83
N GLU A 55 -7.46 -13.19 -8.29
CA GLU A 55 -6.97 -14.41 -8.95
C GLU A 55 -8.08 -15.44 -9.15
N ILE A 56 -8.95 -15.64 -8.16
CA ILE A 56 -10.09 -16.55 -8.25
C ILE A 56 -11.11 -16.02 -9.27
N THR A 57 -11.48 -14.74 -9.15
CA THR A 57 -12.51 -14.14 -10.02
C THR A 57 -12.04 -13.96 -11.46
N SER A 58 -10.74 -13.79 -11.70
CA SER A 58 -10.15 -13.74 -13.04
C SER A 58 -10.36 -15.02 -13.86
N LYS A 59 -10.63 -16.15 -13.18
CA LYS A 59 -10.85 -17.47 -13.81
C LYS A 59 -12.32 -17.75 -14.13
N LEU A 60 -13.24 -16.87 -13.70
CA LEU A 60 -14.66 -16.99 -14.03
C LEU A 60 -14.89 -16.82 -15.53
N GLN A 61 -15.90 -17.50 -16.07
CA GLN A 61 -16.20 -17.48 -17.52
C GLN A 61 -16.54 -16.06 -17.99
N GLU A 62 -17.21 -15.32 -17.12
CA GLU A 62 -17.65 -13.94 -17.26
C GLU A 62 -16.46 -12.98 -17.34
N VAL A 63 -15.33 -13.29 -16.70
CA VAL A 63 -14.15 -12.40 -16.61
C VAL A 63 -13.08 -12.77 -17.64
N LYS A 64 -12.94 -14.05 -17.99
CA LYS A 64 -11.85 -14.55 -18.84
C LYS A 64 -11.94 -14.17 -20.33
N SER A 65 -12.89 -13.31 -20.70
CA SER A 65 -13.10 -12.82 -22.07
C SER A 65 -13.63 -11.39 -22.07
N ALA A 66 -13.41 -10.66 -23.18
CA ALA A 66 -13.92 -9.31 -23.42
C ALA A 66 -14.72 -9.27 -24.74
N PRO A 67 -15.89 -9.94 -24.82
CA PRO A 67 -16.63 -10.11 -26.07
C PRO A 67 -17.19 -8.81 -26.63
N PHE A 68 -17.35 -7.78 -25.80
CA PHE A 68 -17.87 -6.47 -26.20
C PHE A 68 -16.75 -5.43 -26.42
N ALA A 69 -15.52 -5.87 -26.72
CA ALA A 69 -14.38 -4.97 -26.95
C ALA A 69 -14.65 -3.95 -28.07
N SER A 70 -15.47 -4.30 -29.06
CA SER A 70 -15.91 -3.40 -30.13
C SER A 70 -16.87 -2.29 -29.66
N SER A 71 -17.40 -2.39 -28.45
CA SER A 71 -18.29 -1.39 -27.83
C SER A 71 -17.53 -0.38 -26.96
N ILE A 72 -16.19 -0.46 -26.87
CA ILE A 72 -15.40 0.54 -26.17
C ILE A 72 -15.56 1.88 -26.89
N ALA A 73 -15.96 2.88 -26.14
CA ALA A 73 -16.20 4.23 -26.64
C ALA A 73 -15.33 5.22 -25.85
N PRO A 74 -14.47 6.03 -26.51
CA PRO A 74 -13.59 6.98 -25.81
C PRO A 74 -14.33 7.95 -24.90
N GLU A 75 -15.52 8.41 -25.29
CA GLU A 75 -16.37 9.32 -24.52
C GLU A 75 -16.95 8.70 -23.25
N LEU A 76 -16.95 7.37 -23.14
CA LEU A 76 -17.40 6.62 -21.96
C LEU A 76 -16.22 6.08 -21.14
N ASN A 77 -14.98 6.31 -21.59
CA ASN A 77 -13.77 5.71 -21.04
C ASN A 77 -13.88 4.17 -20.88
N GLY A 78 -14.56 3.50 -21.80
CA GLY A 78 -14.86 2.06 -21.73
C GLY A 78 -16.14 1.67 -22.46
N ILE A 79 -16.69 0.51 -22.14
CA ILE A 79 -18.00 0.06 -22.66
C ILE A 79 -19.16 0.76 -21.93
N PRO A 80 -20.36 0.86 -22.53
CA PRO A 80 -21.56 1.38 -21.87
C PRO A 80 -21.93 0.64 -20.57
N LYS A 81 -22.70 1.31 -19.70
CA LYS A 81 -23.08 0.81 -18.37
C LYS A 81 -23.84 -0.51 -18.39
N ASP A 82 -24.69 -0.68 -19.40
CA ASP A 82 -25.61 -1.82 -19.58
C ASP A 82 -25.02 -2.95 -20.44
N VAL A 83 -23.73 -2.84 -20.82
CA VAL A 83 -23.00 -3.83 -21.59
C VAL A 83 -22.10 -4.67 -20.68
N ASP A 84 -22.01 -5.97 -20.98
CA ASP A 84 -21.24 -6.96 -20.20
C ASP A 84 -21.63 -7.02 -18.72
N MET A 85 -22.94 -7.00 -18.47
CA MET A 85 -23.52 -6.98 -17.11
C MET A 85 -23.05 -8.13 -16.23
N LEU A 86 -22.75 -9.31 -16.80
CA LEU A 86 -22.24 -10.43 -16.02
C LEU A 86 -20.88 -10.12 -15.40
N LYS A 87 -19.94 -9.53 -16.17
CA LYS A 87 -18.64 -9.11 -15.65
C LYS A 87 -18.75 -7.93 -14.68
N ARG A 88 -19.64 -6.97 -14.96
CA ARG A 88 -19.93 -5.84 -14.06
C ARG A 88 -20.50 -6.30 -12.73
N ASN A 89 -21.42 -7.28 -12.73
CA ASN A 89 -21.99 -7.84 -11.50
C ASN A 89 -20.90 -8.49 -10.62
N ILE A 90 -19.97 -9.25 -11.22
CA ILE A 90 -18.83 -9.80 -10.46
C ILE A 90 -18.01 -8.68 -9.79
N ALA A 91 -17.71 -7.60 -10.52
CA ALA A 91 -17.00 -6.45 -9.96
C ALA A 91 -17.79 -5.79 -8.81
N GLN A 92 -19.09 -5.61 -8.97
CA GLN A 92 -19.98 -5.02 -7.95
C GLN A 92 -20.09 -5.92 -6.71
N ASP A 93 -20.18 -7.23 -6.90
CA ASP A 93 -20.24 -8.21 -5.81
C ASP A 93 -18.96 -8.16 -4.96
N ILE A 94 -17.79 -8.08 -5.60
CA ILE A 94 -16.50 -7.90 -4.92
C ILE A 94 -16.51 -6.63 -4.07
N LEU A 95 -16.88 -5.48 -4.66
CA LEU A 95 -16.92 -4.18 -3.97
C LEU A 95 -17.94 -4.13 -2.82
N SER A 96 -19.06 -4.83 -2.96
CA SER A 96 -20.09 -4.90 -1.92
C SER A 96 -19.60 -5.71 -0.71
N THR A 97 -18.85 -6.79 -0.97
CA THR A 97 -18.41 -7.78 0.02
C THR A 97 -17.16 -7.35 0.77
N ASP A 98 -16.18 -6.75 0.08
CA ASP A 98 -14.88 -6.43 0.67
C ASP A 98 -14.57 -4.93 0.56
N LYS A 99 -14.50 -4.27 1.72
CA LYS A 99 -14.25 -2.83 1.83
C LYS A 99 -12.79 -2.45 1.61
N ASP A 100 -11.89 -3.41 1.46
CA ASP A 100 -10.51 -3.13 1.09
C ASP A 100 -10.39 -2.70 -0.39
N PHE A 101 -11.43 -2.88 -1.19
CA PHE A 101 -11.49 -2.40 -2.56
C PHE A 101 -12.24 -1.07 -2.69
N GLU A 102 -11.72 -0.19 -3.55
CA GLU A 102 -12.34 1.08 -3.93
C GLU A 102 -12.93 1.01 -5.34
N VAL A 103 -12.25 0.30 -6.25
CA VAL A 103 -12.68 0.09 -7.64
C VAL A 103 -12.30 -1.31 -8.13
N ILE A 104 -13.06 -1.85 -9.07
CA ILE A 104 -12.70 -3.06 -9.83
C ILE A 104 -12.80 -2.72 -11.31
N PHE A 105 -11.80 -3.09 -12.10
CA PHE A 105 -11.77 -2.76 -13.51
C PHE A 105 -11.07 -3.83 -14.34
N PHE A 106 -11.39 -3.84 -15.64
CA PHE A 106 -10.76 -4.71 -16.62
C PHE A 106 -10.07 -3.84 -17.68
N LEU A 107 -8.80 -4.13 -17.94
CA LEU A 107 -8.06 -3.51 -19.03
C LEU A 107 -7.89 -4.50 -20.19
N MET A 108 -8.02 -4.01 -21.41
CA MET A 108 -7.71 -4.75 -22.62
C MET A 108 -6.20 -5.03 -22.74
N PRO A 109 -5.77 -5.95 -23.64
CA PRO A 109 -4.35 -6.28 -23.83
C PRO A 109 -3.48 -5.12 -24.31
N ASN A 110 -4.07 -4.02 -24.79
CA ASN A 110 -3.38 -2.78 -25.15
C ASN A 110 -3.43 -1.72 -24.02
N GLY A 111 -4.06 -2.05 -22.89
CA GLY A 111 -4.25 -1.18 -21.73
C GLY A 111 -5.47 -0.27 -21.79
N ASP A 112 -6.31 -0.35 -22.83
CA ASP A 112 -7.56 0.41 -22.87
C ASP A 112 -8.51 -0.08 -21.76
N MET A 113 -9.20 0.85 -21.12
CA MET A 113 -10.23 0.56 -20.15
C MET A 113 -11.38 -0.16 -20.87
N TYR A 114 -11.71 -1.37 -20.42
CA TYR A 114 -12.88 -2.10 -20.88
C TYR A 114 -14.09 -1.73 -20.03
N LEU A 115 -13.96 -1.85 -18.72
CA LEU A 115 -14.95 -1.40 -17.74
C LEU A 115 -14.30 -1.04 -16.42
N GLU A 116 -14.92 -0.13 -15.66
CA GLU A 116 -14.62 0.14 -14.25
C GLU A 116 -15.93 0.18 -13.45
N GLU A 117 -15.91 -0.45 -12.26
CA GLU A 117 -16.98 -0.39 -11.27
C GLU A 117 -16.48 0.26 -9.97
N PRO A 118 -17.32 1.06 -9.29
CA PRO A 118 -18.68 1.43 -9.71
C PRO A 118 -18.65 2.29 -10.99
N TYR A 119 -19.65 2.16 -11.88
CA TYR A 119 -19.67 2.86 -13.19
C TYR A 119 -19.41 4.37 -13.10
N SER A 120 -19.83 5.02 -12.01
CA SER A 120 -19.55 6.44 -11.77
C SER A 120 -18.06 6.78 -11.71
N ARG A 121 -17.19 5.81 -11.40
CA ARG A 121 -15.73 5.97 -11.46
C ARG A 121 -15.25 5.95 -12.92
N GLN A 122 -15.80 5.06 -13.75
CA GLN A 122 -15.54 5.02 -15.19
C GLN A 122 -15.85 6.36 -15.86
N GLU A 123 -17.02 6.94 -15.54
CA GLU A 123 -17.45 8.25 -16.06
C GLU A 123 -16.49 9.39 -15.67
N ASN A 124 -15.81 9.26 -14.53
CA ASN A 124 -14.89 10.27 -14.01
C ASN A 124 -13.44 10.07 -14.45
N LEU A 125 -13.12 9.02 -15.20
CA LEU A 125 -11.75 8.77 -15.67
C LEU A 125 -11.25 9.92 -16.54
N THR A 126 -10.05 10.42 -16.22
CA THR A 126 -9.38 11.47 -17.02
C THR A 126 -8.59 10.93 -18.22
N THR A 127 -8.53 9.62 -18.38
CA THR A 127 -7.84 8.92 -19.49
C THR A 127 -8.48 7.56 -19.70
N ASN A 128 -8.43 7.04 -20.92
CA ASN A 128 -9.01 5.76 -21.30
C ASN A 128 -7.96 4.63 -21.44
N ASN A 129 -6.66 4.94 -21.54
CA ASN A 129 -5.60 3.94 -21.60
C ASN A 129 -4.71 3.98 -20.36
N PHE A 130 -4.38 2.80 -19.83
CA PHE A 130 -3.61 2.61 -18.60
C PHE A 130 -2.38 1.71 -18.77
N ALA A 131 -1.97 1.40 -20.01
CA ALA A 131 -0.78 0.57 -20.26
C ALA A 131 0.52 1.18 -19.70
N PHE A 132 0.54 2.50 -19.51
CA PHE A 132 1.69 3.22 -18.95
C PHE A 132 1.87 2.96 -17.45
N ARG A 133 0.83 2.51 -16.74
CA ARG A 133 0.85 2.29 -15.30
C ARG A 133 1.73 1.10 -14.94
N ASP A 134 2.40 1.22 -13.80
CA ASP A 134 3.32 0.24 -13.27
C ASP A 134 2.63 -1.09 -12.93
N TYR A 135 1.42 -1.06 -12.34
CA TYR A 135 0.66 -2.27 -12.06
C TYR A 135 0.34 -3.08 -13.32
N TYR A 136 0.06 -2.40 -14.43
CA TYR A 136 -0.19 -3.05 -15.71
C TYR A 136 1.10 -3.66 -16.26
N LYS A 137 2.18 -2.88 -16.32
CA LYS A 137 3.49 -3.33 -16.80
C LYS A 137 4.04 -4.49 -15.97
N GLY A 138 3.91 -4.41 -14.65
CA GLY A 138 4.33 -5.44 -13.70
C GLY A 138 3.55 -6.73 -13.89
N ALA A 139 2.21 -6.66 -13.92
CA ALA A 139 1.37 -7.85 -14.13
C ALA A 139 1.63 -8.53 -15.48
N VAL A 140 1.68 -7.76 -16.57
CA VAL A 140 1.94 -8.30 -17.91
C VAL A 140 3.36 -8.84 -18.04
N GLY A 141 4.36 -8.10 -17.56
CA GLY A 141 5.77 -8.47 -17.66
C GLY A 141 6.16 -9.70 -16.83
N THR A 142 5.60 -9.83 -15.63
CA THR A 142 5.86 -10.99 -14.74
C THR A 142 4.93 -12.16 -15.02
N ARG A 143 3.83 -11.93 -15.77
CA ARG A 143 2.74 -12.89 -15.99
C ARG A 143 2.12 -13.41 -14.68
N SER A 144 2.18 -12.60 -13.62
CA SER A 144 1.72 -12.92 -12.27
C SER A 144 0.93 -11.75 -11.69
N THR A 145 0.21 -12.00 -10.60
CA THR A 145 -0.38 -10.95 -9.79
C THR A 145 0.68 -9.96 -9.34
N TYR A 146 0.38 -8.68 -9.47
CA TYR A 146 1.30 -7.59 -9.19
C TYR A 146 0.59 -6.46 -8.45
N LEU A 147 1.23 -5.91 -7.41
CA LEU A 147 0.76 -4.73 -6.69
C LEU A 147 1.57 -3.52 -7.11
N GLY A 148 0.94 -2.53 -7.74
CA GLY A 148 1.59 -1.27 -8.09
C GLY A 148 1.93 -0.39 -6.87
N ASN A 149 2.74 0.62 -7.15
CA ASN A 149 3.06 1.71 -6.24
C ASN A 149 1.83 2.56 -5.98
N VAL A 150 1.91 3.40 -4.95
CA VAL A 150 0.83 4.37 -4.71
C VAL A 150 0.81 5.41 -5.83
N ILE A 151 -0.38 5.63 -6.38
CA ILE A 151 -0.66 6.62 -7.42
C ILE A 151 -1.87 7.47 -7.04
N ILE A 152 -2.01 8.62 -7.69
CA ILE A 152 -3.29 9.33 -7.71
C ILE A 152 -4.22 8.66 -8.73
N SER A 153 -5.39 8.24 -8.26
CA SER A 153 -6.44 7.66 -9.08
C SER A 153 -6.92 8.65 -10.13
N ALA A 154 -7.04 8.17 -11.38
CA ALA A 154 -7.56 8.98 -12.49
C ALA A 154 -9.07 9.23 -12.40
N SER A 155 -9.82 8.45 -11.61
CA SER A 155 -11.28 8.61 -11.46
C SER A 155 -11.70 9.27 -10.15
N SER A 156 -10.90 9.16 -9.08
CA SER A 156 -11.25 9.72 -7.77
C SER A 156 -10.39 10.91 -7.35
N GLY A 157 -9.19 11.07 -7.92
CA GLY A 157 -8.19 12.03 -7.44
C GLY A 157 -7.60 11.68 -6.08
N LEU A 158 -7.94 10.52 -5.50
CA LEU A 158 -7.42 10.05 -4.22
C LEU A 158 -6.21 9.11 -4.42
N PRO A 159 -5.31 9.00 -3.44
CA PRO A 159 -4.27 7.96 -3.43
C PRO A 159 -4.88 6.56 -3.47
N GLN A 160 -4.32 5.70 -4.30
CA GLN A 160 -4.62 4.27 -4.35
C GLN A 160 -3.39 3.48 -4.78
N ALA A 161 -3.32 2.22 -4.39
CA ALA A 161 -2.40 1.24 -4.96
C ALA A 161 -3.23 0.16 -5.65
N ASN A 162 -2.79 -0.30 -6.81
CA ASN A 162 -3.60 -1.21 -7.63
C ASN A 162 -3.02 -2.61 -7.67
N ILE A 163 -3.85 -3.63 -7.40
CA ILE A 163 -3.51 -5.03 -7.65
C ILE A 163 -4.00 -5.39 -9.05
N ALA A 164 -3.15 -6.04 -9.84
CA ALA A 164 -3.44 -6.43 -11.21
C ALA A 164 -3.13 -7.90 -11.44
N VAL A 165 -4.08 -8.63 -12.02
CA VAL A 165 -3.99 -10.05 -12.37
C VAL A 165 -4.10 -10.19 -13.90
N PRO A 166 -3.06 -10.67 -14.59
CA PRO A 166 -3.12 -10.85 -16.03
C PRO A 166 -3.99 -12.06 -16.38
N VAL A 167 -4.92 -11.87 -17.31
CA VAL A 167 -5.87 -12.90 -17.76
C VAL A 167 -5.42 -13.45 -19.10
N TYR A 168 -5.13 -14.75 -19.15
CA TYR A 168 -4.66 -15.43 -20.35
C TYR A 168 -5.69 -16.41 -20.90
N SER A 169 -5.79 -16.47 -22.22
CA SER A 169 -6.58 -17.50 -22.91
C SER A 169 -6.03 -18.89 -22.59
N GLU A 170 -6.93 -19.83 -22.27
CA GLU A 170 -6.56 -21.21 -21.97
C GLU A 170 -5.86 -21.89 -23.15
N ASN A 171 -6.31 -21.59 -24.37
CA ASN A 171 -5.92 -22.30 -25.60
C ASN A 171 -4.50 -21.98 -26.07
N ASN A 172 -4.12 -20.70 -26.07
CA ASN A 172 -2.87 -20.23 -26.67
C ASN A 172 -2.02 -19.34 -25.74
N LYS A 173 -2.44 -19.19 -24.48
CA LYS A 173 -1.76 -18.37 -23.47
C LYS A 173 -1.55 -16.91 -23.88
N THR A 174 -2.36 -16.42 -24.81
CA THR A 174 -2.38 -15.00 -25.21
C THR A 174 -3.08 -14.16 -24.14
N LEU A 175 -2.59 -12.94 -23.93
CA LEU A 175 -3.19 -12.00 -22.99
C LEU A 175 -4.56 -11.58 -23.52
N VAL A 176 -5.60 -11.83 -22.73
CA VAL A 176 -6.98 -11.41 -23.00
C VAL A 176 -7.28 -10.06 -22.34
N GLY A 177 -6.62 -9.79 -21.22
CA GLY A 177 -6.68 -8.50 -20.53
C GLY A 177 -6.06 -8.59 -19.15
N VAL A 178 -6.34 -7.59 -18.32
CA VAL A 178 -5.87 -7.51 -16.94
C VAL A 178 -7.06 -7.21 -16.04
N TRP A 179 -7.35 -8.12 -15.13
CA TRP A 179 -8.37 -7.95 -14.08
C TRP A 179 -7.72 -7.29 -12.87
N ALA A 180 -8.19 -6.11 -12.49
CA ALA A 180 -7.47 -5.28 -11.55
C ALA A 180 -8.41 -4.54 -10.59
N SER A 181 -7.82 -4.03 -9.52
CA SER A 181 -8.52 -3.28 -8.49
C SER A 181 -7.64 -2.17 -7.93
N GLY A 182 -8.27 -1.10 -7.43
CA GLY A 182 -7.63 -0.13 -6.55
C GLY A 182 -7.97 -0.41 -5.08
N LEU A 183 -6.95 -0.46 -4.22
CA LEU A 183 -7.10 -0.61 -2.78
C LEU A 183 -7.62 0.67 -2.13
N ASN A 184 -8.51 0.52 -1.15
CA ASN A 184 -9.06 1.61 -0.37
C ASN A 184 -8.12 2.04 0.76
N LEU A 185 -7.15 2.88 0.43
CA LEU A 185 -6.14 3.36 1.40
C LEU A 185 -6.76 4.21 2.54
N THR A 186 -7.95 4.78 2.31
CA THR A 186 -8.72 5.46 3.36
C THR A 186 -9.14 4.48 4.45
N ASN A 187 -9.59 3.28 4.07
CA ASN A 187 -9.95 2.24 5.05
C ASN A 187 -8.73 1.71 5.79
N PHE A 188 -7.56 1.63 5.16
CA PHE A 188 -6.32 1.27 5.86
C PHE A 188 -5.95 2.31 6.91
N SER A 189 -6.09 3.60 6.58
CA SER A 189 -5.85 4.69 7.54
C SER A 189 -6.85 4.67 8.69
N LYS A 190 -8.13 4.42 8.43
CA LYS A 190 -9.15 4.26 9.48
C LYS A 190 -8.82 3.11 10.43
N SER A 191 -8.32 1.98 9.91
CA SER A 191 -7.85 0.86 10.75
C SER A 191 -6.72 1.32 11.69
N LEU A 192 -5.71 2.01 11.17
CA LEU A 192 -4.61 2.53 11.98
C LEU A 192 -5.06 3.58 13.01
N GLN A 193 -5.98 4.47 12.62
CA GLN A 193 -6.53 5.51 13.49
C GLN A 193 -7.36 4.91 14.65
N SER A 194 -8.01 3.77 14.43
CA SER A 194 -8.79 3.08 15.47
C SER A 194 -7.96 2.55 16.64
N LEU A 195 -6.64 2.47 16.49
CA LEU A 195 -5.72 2.11 17.57
C LEU A 195 -5.64 3.17 18.67
N ASN A 196 -6.14 4.40 18.42
CA ASN A 196 -6.17 5.51 19.38
C ASN A 196 -4.81 5.76 20.05
N LEU A 197 -3.74 5.81 19.23
CA LEU A 197 -2.39 6.06 19.70
C LEU A 197 -2.31 7.39 20.48
N THR A 198 -1.44 7.44 21.49
CA THR A 198 -1.25 8.61 22.36
C THR A 198 0.22 9.02 22.39
N ASN A 199 0.61 10.05 23.15
CA ASN A 199 2.03 10.39 23.38
C ASN A 199 2.86 10.67 22.11
N ASN A 200 2.23 11.28 21.09
CA ASN A 200 2.85 11.55 19.78
C ASN A 200 3.38 10.29 19.06
N GLU A 201 2.83 9.12 19.40
CA GLU A 201 3.03 7.87 18.67
C GLU A 201 2.38 7.94 17.28
N ARG A 202 3.02 7.29 16.31
CA ARG A 202 2.54 7.25 14.93
C ARG A 202 2.96 5.97 14.23
N ILE A 203 1.99 5.23 13.73
CA ILE A 203 2.16 4.14 12.78
C ILE A 203 1.87 4.63 11.36
N VAL A 204 2.70 4.23 10.40
CA VAL A 204 2.48 4.45 8.97
C VAL A 204 2.73 3.16 8.18
N TYR A 205 1.94 2.97 7.13
CA TYR A 205 2.22 2.00 6.07
C TYR A 205 2.87 2.72 4.91
N VAL A 206 3.89 2.09 4.31
CA VAL A 206 4.77 2.73 3.32
C VAL A 206 5.01 1.76 2.16
N ASP A 207 4.95 2.25 0.93
CA ASP A 207 5.22 1.44 -0.26
C ASP A 207 6.71 1.24 -0.50
N GLN A 208 7.06 0.45 -1.53
CA GLN A 208 8.45 0.14 -1.86
C GLN A 208 9.31 1.37 -2.25
N GLN A 209 8.72 2.52 -2.57
CA GLN A 209 9.45 3.77 -2.85
C GLN A 209 9.53 4.70 -1.64
N GLY A 210 9.01 4.28 -0.49
CA GLY A 210 8.95 5.12 0.69
C GLY A 210 7.73 6.04 0.71
N GLN A 211 6.77 5.88 -0.22
CA GLN A 211 5.58 6.71 -0.26
C GLN A 211 4.58 6.24 0.78
N LYS A 212 3.98 7.21 1.51
CA LYS A 212 2.93 6.89 2.49
C LYS A 212 1.70 6.28 1.84
N ILE A 213 1.24 5.17 2.42
CA ILE A 213 0.02 4.42 2.04
C ILE A 213 -1.10 4.74 3.02
N ALA A 214 -0.82 4.60 4.31
CA ALA A 214 -1.80 4.79 5.39
C ALA A 214 -1.13 5.40 6.62
N ASP A 215 -1.93 6.08 7.44
CA ASP A 215 -1.43 6.84 8.57
C ASP A 215 -2.39 6.74 9.76
N SER A 216 -1.82 6.44 10.93
CA SER A 216 -2.54 6.49 12.21
C SER A 216 -2.86 7.92 12.66
N ASN A 217 -2.11 8.93 12.17
CA ASN A 217 -2.45 10.31 12.45
C ASN A 217 -3.76 10.69 11.74
N ASN A 218 -4.61 11.41 12.45
CA ASN A 218 -5.91 11.87 11.93
C ASN A 218 -5.80 13.04 10.93
N GLN A 219 -4.62 13.23 10.32
CA GLN A 219 -4.44 14.21 9.26
C GLN A 219 -5.00 13.60 7.97
N SER A 220 -6.19 14.07 7.57
CA SER A 220 -6.91 13.58 6.41
C SER A 220 -6.02 13.40 5.17
N LEU A 221 -6.11 12.22 4.53
CA LEU A 221 -5.58 11.96 3.20
C LEU A 221 -6.25 12.84 2.11
N SER A 222 -7.22 13.69 2.46
CA SER A 222 -7.89 14.64 1.57
C SER A 222 -7.20 16.01 1.50
N ARG A 223 -5.95 16.14 1.99
CA ARG A 223 -5.18 17.39 1.84
C ARG A 223 -4.75 17.63 0.39
N PRO A 224 -4.56 18.90 -0.02
CA PRO A 224 -3.88 19.20 -1.27
C PRO A 224 -2.48 18.58 -1.23
N ASN A 225 -2.20 17.66 -2.15
CA ASN A 225 -1.00 16.81 -2.24
C ASN A 225 -0.92 15.67 -1.21
N PRO A 226 -1.76 14.64 -1.33
CA PRO A 226 -1.79 13.54 -0.37
C PRO A 226 -0.55 12.63 -0.40
N LEU A 227 0.31 12.77 -1.43
CA LEU A 227 1.58 12.05 -1.57
C LEU A 227 2.81 12.83 -1.08
N ASN A 228 2.64 13.97 -0.40
CA ASN A 228 3.78 14.84 -0.05
C ASN A 228 4.73 14.32 1.04
N GLU A 229 4.46 13.16 1.63
CA GLU A 229 5.31 12.60 2.68
C GLU A 229 5.96 11.31 2.22
N SER A 230 7.29 11.27 2.31
CA SER A 230 8.12 10.13 1.99
C SER A 230 8.96 9.74 3.19
N PHE A 231 9.21 8.44 3.33
CA PHE A 231 10.03 7.80 4.36
C PHE A 231 11.29 7.15 3.76
N ALA A 232 11.59 7.38 2.47
CA ALA A 232 12.70 6.77 1.76
C ALA A 232 14.08 7.05 2.39
N ASP A 233 14.21 8.20 3.07
CA ASP A 233 15.44 8.63 3.72
C ASP A 233 15.69 7.92 5.06
N LEU A 234 14.68 7.26 5.64
CA LEU A 234 14.84 6.53 6.90
C LEU A 234 15.61 5.22 6.68
N GLN A 235 16.55 4.94 7.58
CA GLN A 235 17.28 3.67 7.58
C GLN A 235 16.38 2.52 8.03
N SER A 236 15.43 2.76 8.93
CA SER A 236 14.41 1.78 9.32
C SER A 236 13.59 1.32 8.12
N PHE A 237 13.16 2.25 7.27
CA PHE A 237 12.48 1.96 6.01
C PHE A 237 13.36 1.12 5.08
N ARG A 238 14.60 1.55 4.81
CA ARG A 238 15.53 0.80 3.96
C ARG A 238 15.79 -0.61 4.47
N ASN A 239 15.89 -0.80 5.78
CA ASN A 239 16.05 -2.13 6.36
C ASN A 239 14.77 -2.98 6.16
N ALA A 240 13.58 -2.38 6.33
CA ALA A 240 12.31 -3.04 6.14
C ALA A 240 12.10 -3.54 4.71
N ILE A 241 12.34 -2.70 3.69
CA ILE A 241 12.20 -3.09 2.26
C ILE A 241 13.32 -4.01 1.75
N ASN A 242 14.24 -4.41 2.62
CA ASN A 242 15.24 -5.46 2.36
C ASN A 242 14.95 -6.70 3.23
N GLY A 243 13.70 -6.88 3.68
CA GLY A 243 13.25 -8.00 4.50
C GLY A 243 13.67 -7.98 5.97
N GLY A 244 14.31 -6.91 6.46
CA GLY A 244 14.78 -6.79 7.83
C GLY A 244 13.71 -6.24 8.79
N SER A 245 13.73 -6.65 10.04
CA SER A 245 12.89 -6.07 11.11
C SER A 245 13.72 -5.65 12.31
N GLY A 246 13.22 -4.72 13.11
CA GLY A 246 13.92 -4.26 14.30
C GLY A 246 13.44 -2.91 14.81
N THR A 247 14.22 -2.31 15.70
CA THR A 247 14.01 -0.95 16.18
C THR A 247 15.32 -0.19 16.13
N MET A 248 15.25 1.09 15.73
CA MET A 248 16.41 1.98 15.76
C MET A 248 16.01 3.40 16.15
N ILE A 249 16.99 4.20 16.56
CA ILE A 249 16.77 5.61 16.88
C ILE A 249 17.11 6.46 15.65
N GLU A 250 16.19 7.32 15.23
CA GLU A 250 16.36 8.23 14.10
C GLU A 250 15.87 9.63 14.46
N ILE A 251 16.39 10.65 13.78
CA ILE A 251 15.92 12.03 13.94
C ILE A 251 14.87 12.29 12.87
N ILE A 252 13.63 12.53 13.28
CA ILE A 252 12.50 12.81 12.40
C ILE A 252 11.97 14.21 12.74
N ASN A 253 12.04 15.14 11.77
CA ASN A 253 11.65 16.54 11.94
C ASN A 253 12.31 17.22 13.16
N GLY A 254 13.59 16.91 13.41
CA GLY A 254 14.36 17.46 14.54
C GLY A 254 14.11 16.79 15.89
N THR A 255 13.20 15.83 15.97
CA THR A 255 12.91 15.06 17.18
C THR A 255 13.57 13.69 17.10
N LYS A 256 14.21 13.26 18.19
CA LYS A 256 14.75 11.90 18.32
C LYS A 256 13.58 10.93 18.54
N MET A 257 13.44 9.96 17.64
CA MET A 257 12.35 8.99 17.64
C MET A 257 12.92 7.58 17.70
N ALA A 258 12.28 6.70 18.47
CA ALA A 258 12.46 5.26 18.31
C ALA A 258 11.53 4.77 17.20
N VAL A 259 12.11 4.12 16.18
CA VAL A 259 11.41 3.63 14.99
C VAL A 259 11.50 2.12 14.93
N SER A 260 10.40 1.44 15.22
CA SER A 260 10.24 0.01 15.02
C SER A 260 9.71 -0.26 13.61
N TYR A 261 10.29 -1.24 12.90
CA TYR A 261 10.00 -1.48 11.50
C TYR A 261 9.87 -2.98 11.18
N HIS A 262 9.01 -3.30 10.22
CA HIS A 262 8.80 -4.67 9.74
C HIS A 262 8.42 -4.69 8.25
N PRO A 263 8.94 -5.67 7.47
CA PRO A 263 8.55 -5.86 6.07
C PRO A 263 7.10 -6.35 5.96
N VAL A 264 6.49 -6.08 4.82
CA VAL A 264 5.20 -6.62 4.39
C VAL A 264 5.38 -7.19 3.00
N LYS A 265 5.24 -8.51 2.84
CA LYS A 265 5.38 -9.13 1.53
C LYS A 265 4.10 -8.93 0.73
N ALA A 266 4.21 -8.22 -0.38
CA ALA A 266 3.08 -7.85 -1.20
C ALA A 266 3.31 -8.29 -2.65
N PHE A 267 3.06 -9.59 -2.90
CA PHE A 267 3.42 -10.29 -4.14
C PHE A 267 4.91 -10.16 -4.47
N SER A 268 5.26 -9.49 -5.57
CA SER A 268 6.65 -9.28 -6.00
C SER A 268 7.32 -8.06 -5.34
N ASN A 269 6.60 -7.30 -4.53
CA ASN A 269 7.08 -6.07 -3.91
C ASN A 269 7.13 -6.20 -2.39
N GLU A 270 7.96 -5.38 -1.74
CA GLU A 270 8.01 -5.25 -0.28
C GLU A 270 7.50 -3.87 0.14
N TRP A 271 6.48 -3.85 0.98
CA TRP A 271 6.04 -2.66 1.71
C TRP A 271 6.62 -2.68 3.12
N ALA A 272 6.45 -1.59 3.86
CA ALA A 272 6.92 -1.49 5.24
C ALA A 272 5.84 -0.96 6.17
N VAL A 273 5.85 -1.46 7.41
CA VAL A 273 5.18 -0.82 8.54
C VAL A 273 6.24 -0.16 9.39
N LEU A 274 6.04 1.13 9.69
CA LEU A 274 6.90 1.88 10.60
C LEU A 274 6.08 2.36 11.79
N PHE A 275 6.58 2.14 12.99
CA PHE A 275 6.04 2.69 14.22
C PHE A 275 7.05 3.63 14.86
N MET A 276 6.67 4.88 14.98
CA MET A 276 7.49 5.98 15.48
C MET A 276 6.94 6.46 16.82
N GLN A 277 7.81 6.66 17.78
CA GLN A 277 7.49 7.26 19.08
C GLN A 277 8.62 8.18 19.54
N PRO A 278 8.32 9.27 20.27
CA PRO A 278 9.36 10.11 20.87
C PRO A 278 10.31 9.27 21.73
N TYR A 279 11.61 9.50 21.56
CA TYR A 279 12.63 8.88 22.39
C TYR A 279 13.14 9.91 23.41
N ASP A 280 12.88 9.66 24.69
CA ASP A 280 13.37 10.48 25.78
C ASP A 280 14.61 9.83 26.43
N ASP A 281 15.74 10.55 26.37
CA ASP A 281 16.99 10.15 27.02
C ASP A 281 16.86 10.19 28.55
N HIS A 282 16.00 11.06 29.10
CA HIS A 282 15.89 11.34 30.53
C HIS A 282 14.98 10.38 31.29
N LEU A 283 13.83 10.00 30.75
CA LEU A 283 12.96 8.98 31.37
C LEU A 283 13.65 7.61 31.44
N ASN A 284 14.46 7.29 30.44
CA ASN A 284 15.28 6.08 30.48
C ASN A 284 16.43 6.20 31.48
N SER A 285 16.91 7.41 31.78
CA SER A 285 17.95 7.66 32.79
C SER A 285 17.45 7.74 34.24
N GLN A 286 16.15 7.94 34.49
CA GLN A 286 15.60 7.99 35.87
C GLN A 286 15.33 6.61 36.50
N ASN A 287 15.40 5.53 35.72
CA ASN A 287 15.50 4.17 36.26
C ASN A 287 16.91 3.85 36.82
N TYR A 288 17.80 4.85 36.92
CA TYR A 288 19.18 4.73 37.43
C TYR A 288 19.47 5.52 38.72
N MET A 289 18.45 6.02 39.44
CA MET A 289 18.64 6.60 40.79
C MET A 289 17.86 5.84 41.85
#